data_AF-A0A524KT18-F1
#
_entry.id   AF-A0A524KT18-F1
#
_cell.length_a   1.000
_cell.length_b   1.000
_cell.length_c   1.000
_cell.angle_alpha   90.00
_cell.angle_beta   90.00
_cell.angle_gamma   90.00
#
_symmetry.space_group_name_H-M   'P 1'
#
loop_
_entity.id
_entity.type
_entity.pdbx_description
1 polymer ?
#
loop_
_entity_poly.entity_id
_entity_poly.type
_entity_poly.pdbx_seq_one_letter_code
_entity_poly.pdbx_strand_id
1 'polypeptide(L)' 'MFKPIIEGKIFKVGNDIDTDQIYPGRYLYLTLPDEIAVHAMEDI' A
#
# COMPACT_ATOMS: atom_id res chain seq x y z
N MET A 1 20.22 -2.89 8.30
CA MET A 1 20.33 -4.00 9.27
C MET A 1 19.00 -4.74 9.29
N PHE A 2 19.03 -6.04 9.04
CA PHE A 2 17.85 -6.89 9.19
C PHE A 2 17.48 -6.96 10.68
N LYS A 3 16.22 -6.68 11.01
CA LYS A 3 15.67 -6.93 12.34
C LYS A 3 14.86 -8.22 12.28
N PRO A 4 15.15 -9.23 13.13
CA PRO A 4 14.44 -10.50 13.11
C PRO A 4 13.00 -10.38 13.64
N ILE A 5 12.68 -9.31 14.37
CA ILE A 5 11.35 -9.03 14.91
C ILE A 5 10.90 -7.65 14.39
N ILE A 6 9.71 -7.59 13.81
CA ILE A 6 9.05 -6.37 13.35
C ILE A 6 7.84 -6.12 14.26
N GLU A 7 7.83 -4.98 14.94
CA GLU A 7 6.73 -4.53 15.80
C GLU A 7 6.08 -3.28 15.19
N GLY A 8 4.76 -3.19 15.20
CA GLY A 8 4.05 -2.07 14.60
C GLY A 8 2.53 -2.13 14.78
N LYS A 9 1.85 -1.07 14.32
CA LYS A 9 0.38 -1.00 14.34
C LYS A 9 -0.20 -1.86 13.21
N ILE A 10 -1.27 -2.58 13.52
CA ILE A 10 -2.04 -3.34 12.54
C ILE A 10 -3.00 -2.40 11.80
N PHE A 11 -3.04 -2.52 10.47
CA PHE A 11 -4.11 -2.00 9.62
C PHE A 11 -4.85 -3.21 9.04
N LYS A 12 -6.11 -3.40 9.43
CA LYS A 12 -6.92 -4.55 9.02
C LYS A 12 -7.90 -4.11 7.94
N VAL A 13 -7.95 -4.87 6.85
CA VAL A 13 -8.90 -4.67 5.74
C VAL A 13 -9.88 -5.84 5.63
N GLY A 14 -10.89 -5.68 4.77
CA GLY A 14 -11.96 -6.65 4.54
C GLY A 14 -11.53 -7.85 3.67
N ASN A 15 -12.54 -8.54 3.16
CA ASN A 15 -12.36 -9.62 2.18
C ASN A 15 -12.32 -9.04 0.75
N ASP A 16 -11.92 -9.88 -0.21
CA ASP A 16 -12.00 -9.57 -1.65
C ASP A 16 -11.25 -8.29 -2.06
N ILE A 17 -10.10 -8.02 -1.42
CA ILE A 17 -9.23 -6.88 -1.75
C ILE A 17 -8.49 -7.15 -3.06
N ASP A 18 -8.65 -6.26 -4.03
CA ASP A 18 -7.98 -6.30 -5.32
C ASP A 18 -6.84 -5.28 -5.46
N THR A 19 -6.22 -5.23 -6.64
CA THR A 19 -5.08 -4.35 -6.91
C THR A 19 -5.44 -2.88 -6.97
N ASP A 20 -6.64 -2.52 -7.42
CA ASP A 20 -7.07 -1.12 -7.51
C ASP A 20 -7.36 -0.54 -6.11
N GLN A 21 -7.81 -1.38 -5.18
CA GLN A 21 -7.96 -1.00 -3.77
C GLN A 21 -6.61 -0.82 -3.06
N ILE A 22 -5.57 -1.59 -3.44
CA ILE A 22 -4.21 -1.44 -2.90
C ILE A 22 -3.52 -0.21 -3.51
N TYR A 23 -3.66 -0.04 -4.82
CA TYR A 23 -3.04 1.03 -5.59
C TYR A 23 -3.88 1.37 -6.83
N PRO A 24 -4.59 2.51 -6.83
CA PRO A 24 -5.54 2.82 -7.89
C PRO A 24 -4.89 2.98 -9.26
N GLY A 25 -5.52 2.40 -10.30
CA GLY A 25 -5.03 2.46 -11.68
C GLY A 25 -4.77 3.87 -12.25
N ARG A 26 -5.38 4.90 -11.67
CA ARG A 26 -5.15 6.31 -12.05
C ARG A 26 -3.72 6.80 -11.77
N TYR A 27 -2.93 6.11 -10.94
CA TYR A 27 -1.55 6.46 -10.62
C TYR A 27 -0.50 5.61 -11.34
N LEU A 28 -0.88 4.71 -12.26
CA LEU A 28 0.07 3.81 -12.94
C LEU A 28 1.16 4.53 -13.76
N TYR A 29 1.02 5.84 -13.99
CA TYR A 29 2.06 6.66 -14.62
C TYR A 29 3.19 7.07 -13.65
N LEU A 30 2.98 6.98 -12.34
CA LEU A 30 4.02 7.21 -11.34
C LEU A 30 4.99 6.02 -11.33
N THR A 31 6.28 6.35 -11.28
CA THR A 31 7.36 5.34 -11.34
C THR A 31 8.30 5.41 -10.15
N LEU A 32 8.28 6.51 -9.40
CA LEU A 32 9.10 6.67 -8.21
C LEU A 32 8.41 6.04 -7.00
N PRO A 33 9.10 5.18 -6.22
CA PRO A 33 8.50 4.54 -5.06
C PRO A 33 7.91 5.50 -4.03
N ASP A 34 8.54 6.66 -3.82
CA ASP A 34 8.05 7.67 -2.87
C ASP A 34 6.75 8.32 -3.35
N GLU A 35 6.57 8.48 -4.67
CA GLU A 35 5.33 8.98 -5.28
C GLU A 35 4.22 7.91 -5.25
N ILE A 36 4.58 6.63 -5.41
CA ILE A 36 3.62 5.51 -5.32
C ILE A 36 3.13 5.33 -3.88
N ALA A 37 4.04 5.47 -2.90
CA ALA A 37 3.76 5.17 -1.49
C ALA A 37 2.65 6.05 -0.88
N VAL A 38 2.48 7.29 -1.34
CA VAL A 38 1.43 8.19 -0.82
C VAL A 38 0.02 7.78 -1.23
N HIS A 39 -0.12 6.91 -2.24
CA HIS A 39 -1.39 6.43 -2.78
C HIS A 39 -1.74 5.00 -2.32
N ALA A 40 -0.94 4.41 -1.43
CA ALA A 40 -1.21 3.07 -0.92
C ALA A 40 -2.50 3.06 -0.08
N MET A 41 -3.46 2.20 -0.46
CA MET A 41 -4.73 2.01 0.26
C MET A 41 -5.58 3.30 0.38
N GLU A 42 -5.40 4.29 -0.50
CA GLU A 42 -6.00 5.62 -0.30
C GLU A 42 -7.52 5.69 -0.49
N ASP A 43 -8.11 4.71 -1.17
CA ASP A 43 -9.55 4.62 -1.45
C ASP A 43 -10.29 3.68 -0.48
N ILE A 44 -9.62 3.19 0.57
CA ILE A 44 -10.16 2.23 1.56
C ILE A 44 -10.68 2.94 2.82
#